data_AF-A0A975HGH5-F1
#
_entry.id   AF-A0A975HGH5-F1
#
_cell.length_a   1.000
_cell.length_b   1.000
_cell.length_c   1.000
_cell.angle_alpha   90.00
_cell.angle_beta   90.00
_cell.angle_gamma   90.00
#
_symmetry.space_group_name_H-M   'P 1'
#
loop_
_entity.id
_entity.type
_entity.pdbx_description
1 polymer ?
#
loop_
_entity_poly.entity_id
_entity_poly.type
_entity_poly.pdbx_seq_one_letter_code
_entity_poly.pdbx_strand_id
1 'polypeptide(L)'
;MAAFVLMLPFLIGLAGLGMAHQEPGAGRFAFIAVIIVLVSPFMLWVAHSNRKDAEPLVRFLRDVADERAGPGRSRPDRVSLPGNLGLFISGEPAPHPLNSDMLYDALLRTGTDEFIVLERSEHDYLQIASRAGKFRIEMRDGSHLRHYLARRVGKATAKRRTANFDFEFEEALGAAFGYATGGDLPKIIAWEKMDMPPPSG
;
A
#
# COMPACT_ATOMS: atom_id res chain seq x y z
N MET A 1 -13.91 -14.92 -2.26
CA MET A 1 -15.23 -15.58 -2.10
C MET A 1 -15.89 -15.82 -3.46
N ALA A 2 -16.19 -14.80 -4.28
CA ALA A 2 -16.84 -15.01 -5.60
C ALA A 2 -16.07 -15.91 -6.58
N ALA A 3 -14.74 -15.76 -6.68
CA ALA A 3 -13.91 -16.61 -7.55
C ALA A 3 -13.83 -18.08 -7.12
N PHE A 4 -13.93 -18.35 -5.80
CA PHE A 4 -13.96 -19.71 -5.25
C PHE A 4 -15.27 -20.42 -5.62
N VAL A 5 -16.39 -19.68 -5.58
CA VAL A 5 -17.72 -20.19 -5.98
C VAL A 5 -17.80 -20.49 -7.48
N LEU A 6 -17.13 -19.68 -8.32
CA LEU A 6 -17.08 -19.91 -9.78
C LEU A 6 -16.11 -21.03 -10.20
N MET A 7 -15.05 -21.28 -9.43
CA MET A 7 -14.12 -22.39 -9.67
C MET A 7 -14.68 -23.75 -9.25
N LEU A 8 -15.61 -23.78 -8.30
CA LEU A 8 -16.24 -25.01 -7.81
C LEU A 8 -16.88 -25.86 -8.93
N PRO A 9 -17.73 -25.32 -9.83
CA PRO A 9 -18.30 -26.11 -10.92
C PRO A 9 -17.25 -26.56 -11.95
N PHE A 10 -16.19 -25.77 -12.17
CA PHE A 10 -15.10 -26.14 -13.08
C PHE A 10 -14.27 -27.32 -12.52
N LEU A 11 -13.97 -27.28 -11.22
CA LEU A 11 -13.31 -28.38 -10.50
C LEU A 11 -14.16 -29.65 -10.44
N ILE A 12 -15.48 -29.50 -10.23
CA ILE A 12 -16.44 -30.61 -10.27
C ILE A 12 -16.50 -31.22 -11.68
N GLY A 13 -16.50 -30.39 -12.73
CA GLY A 13 -16.47 -30.84 -14.13
C GLY A 13 -15.18 -31.59 -14.50
N LEU A 14 -14.02 -31.09 -14.07
CA LEU A 14 -12.72 -31.75 -14.26
C LEU A 14 -12.62 -33.09 -13.52
N ALA A 15 -13.09 -33.15 -12.27
CA ALA A 15 -13.14 -34.38 -11.49
C ALA A 15 -14.08 -35.42 -12.12
N GLY A 16 -15.22 -34.97 -12.67
CA GLY A 16 -16.15 -35.83 -13.42
C GLY A 16 -15.53 -36.42 -14.70
N LEU A 17 -14.75 -35.62 -15.44
CA LEU A 17 -14.04 -36.08 -16.64
C LEU A 17 -12.96 -37.12 -16.30
N GLY A 18 -12.22 -36.93 -15.20
CA GLY A 18 -11.19 -37.88 -14.73
C GLY A 18 -11.76 -39.19 -14.16
N MET A 19 -13.01 -39.21 -13.71
CA MET A 19 -13.71 -40.42 -13.25
C MET A 19 -14.24 -41.28 -14.40
N ALA A 20 -14.52 -40.67 -15.57
CA ALA A 20 -15.01 -41.35 -16.76
C ALA A 20 -13.92 -42.16 -17.49
N HIS A 21 -12.64 -41.96 -17.16
CA HIS A 21 -11.52 -42.76 -17.65
C HIS A 21 -10.92 -43.57 -16.49
N GLN A 22 -11.25 -44.86 -16.43
CA GLN A 22 -10.71 -45.80 -15.45
C GLN A 22 -9.26 -46.17 -15.79
N GLU A 23 -8.31 -45.29 -15.46
CA GLU A 23 -6.88 -45.65 -15.40
C GLU A 23 -6.47 -45.95 -13.94
N PRO A 24 -5.72 -47.04 -13.68
CA PRO A 24 -5.35 -47.45 -12.33
C PRO A 24 -4.32 -46.50 -11.70
N GLY A 25 -4.56 -46.09 -10.45
CA GLY A 25 -3.59 -45.53 -9.51
C GLY A 25 -2.85 -44.27 -9.94
N ALA A 26 -1.83 -44.40 -10.79
CA ALA A 26 -0.86 -43.36 -11.11
C ALA A 26 -1.42 -42.22 -11.98
N GLY A 27 -2.27 -42.53 -12.97
CA GLY A 27 -2.86 -41.52 -13.86
C GLY A 27 -3.79 -40.54 -13.12
N ARG A 28 -4.49 -41.02 -12.08
CA ARG A 28 -5.36 -40.18 -11.24
C ARG A 28 -4.57 -39.21 -10.37
N PHE A 29 -3.46 -39.64 -9.78
CA PHE A 29 -2.58 -38.75 -9.02
C PHE A 29 -1.91 -37.70 -9.91
N ALA A 30 -1.49 -38.08 -11.11
CA ALA A 30 -0.94 -37.14 -12.09
C ALA A 30 -1.97 -36.08 -12.50
N PHE A 31 -3.22 -36.47 -12.75
CA PHE A 31 -4.30 -35.55 -13.09
C PHE A 31 -4.63 -34.57 -11.96
N ILE A 32 -4.72 -35.05 -10.72
CA ILE A 32 -4.92 -34.19 -9.53
C ILE A 32 -3.74 -33.22 -9.36
N ALA A 33 -2.50 -33.69 -9.55
CA ALA A 33 -1.32 -32.84 -9.47
C ALA A 33 -1.35 -31.72 -10.54
N VAL A 34 -1.74 -32.03 -11.77
CA VAL A 34 -1.89 -31.02 -12.85
C VAL A 34 -2.95 -29.98 -12.49
N ILE A 35 -4.09 -30.38 -11.93
CA ILE A 35 -5.13 -29.45 -11.48
C ILE A 35 -4.58 -28.53 -10.38
N ILE A 36 -3.88 -29.08 -9.37
CA ILE A 36 -3.30 -28.28 -8.29
C ILE A 36 -2.27 -27.28 -8.84
N VAL A 37 -1.42 -27.71 -9.78
CA VAL A 37 -0.41 -26.86 -10.42
C VAL A 37 -1.04 -25.76 -11.27
N LEU A 38 -2.19 -25.98 -11.89
CA LEU A 38 -2.88 -24.97 -12.70
C LEU A 38 -3.75 -24.02 -11.86
N VAL A 39 -4.43 -24.55 -10.84
CA VAL A 39 -5.40 -23.80 -10.02
C VAL A 39 -4.71 -22.98 -8.94
N SER A 40 -3.61 -23.48 -8.35
CA SER A 40 -2.93 -22.78 -7.25
C SER A 40 -2.33 -21.44 -7.68
N PRO A 41 -1.59 -21.33 -8.80
CA PRO A 41 -1.07 -20.04 -9.29
C PRO A 41 -2.20 -19.06 -9.62
N PHE A 42 -3.31 -19.55 -10.19
CA PHE A 42 -4.46 -18.71 -10.50
C PHE A 42 -5.15 -18.19 -9.23
N MET A 43 -5.35 -19.05 -8.22
CA MET A 43 -5.88 -18.65 -6.90
C MET A 43 -4.97 -17.64 -6.21
N LEU A 44 -3.65 -17.85 -6.25
CA LEU A 44 -2.65 -16.91 -5.72
C LEU A 44 -2.70 -15.57 -6.46
N TRP A 45 -2.82 -15.60 -7.79
CA TRP A 45 -2.95 -14.40 -8.62
C TRP A 45 -4.22 -13.63 -8.32
N VAL A 46 -5.39 -14.28 -8.21
CA VAL A 46 -6.68 -13.63 -7.87
C VAL A 46 -6.67 -13.08 -6.43
N ALA A 47 -6.08 -13.82 -5.50
CA ALA A 47 -5.94 -13.35 -4.11
C ALA A 47 -5.03 -12.12 -4.01
N HIS A 48 -4.04 -12.00 -4.91
CA HIS A 48 -3.11 -10.89 -4.96
C HIS A 48 -3.67 -9.69 -5.75
N SER A 49 -4.34 -9.91 -6.88
CA SER A 49 -4.89 -8.83 -7.74
C SER A 49 -5.97 -8.03 -7.01
N ASN A 50 -6.89 -8.70 -6.33
CA ASN A 50 -7.97 -8.04 -5.59
C ASN A 50 -7.45 -7.12 -4.46
N ARG A 51 -6.27 -7.36 -3.90
CA ARG A 51 -5.72 -6.51 -2.82
C ARG A 51 -5.27 -5.14 -3.32
N LYS A 52 -4.77 -5.07 -4.56
CA LYS A 52 -4.32 -3.83 -5.18
C LYS A 52 -5.51 -2.93 -5.53
N ASP A 53 -6.58 -3.51 -6.08
CA ASP A 53 -7.71 -2.73 -6.58
C ASP A 53 -8.80 -2.43 -5.53
N ALA A 54 -8.97 -3.29 -4.52
CA ALA A 54 -10.07 -3.14 -3.57
C ALA A 54 -9.83 -2.07 -2.51
N GLU A 55 -8.59 -1.86 -2.06
CA GLU A 55 -8.34 -0.95 -0.93
C GLU A 55 -8.61 0.52 -1.25
N PRO A 56 -8.18 1.07 -2.41
CA PRO A 56 -8.52 2.45 -2.77
C PRO A 56 -10.03 2.65 -2.83
N LEU A 57 -10.77 1.66 -3.36
CA LEU A 57 -12.24 1.69 -3.42
C LEU A 57 -12.88 1.59 -2.03
N VAL A 58 -12.40 0.70 -1.16
CA VAL A 58 -12.90 0.57 0.22
C VAL A 58 -12.63 1.83 1.02
N ARG A 59 -11.46 2.46 0.84
CA ARG A 59 -11.14 3.75 1.43
C ARG A 59 -12.12 4.81 0.94
N PHE A 60 -12.30 4.94 -0.37
CA PHE A 60 -13.29 5.84 -0.96
C PHE A 60 -14.71 5.61 -0.42
N LEU A 61 -15.16 4.35 -0.32
CA LEU A 61 -16.50 4.04 0.21
C LEU A 61 -16.63 4.37 1.70
N ARG A 62 -15.58 4.17 2.51
CA ARG A 62 -15.54 4.62 3.90
C ARG A 62 -15.59 6.14 3.97
N ASP A 63 -14.80 6.82 3.15
CA ASP A 63 -14.78 8.27 3.09
C ASP A 63 -16.15 8.83 2.71
N VAL A 64 -16.80 8.28 1.68
CA VAL A 64 -18.16 8.67 1.27
C VAL A 64 -19.21 8.36 2.34
N ALA A 65 -19.06 7.25 3.06
CA ALA A 65 -19.94 6.90 4.18
C ALA A 65 -19.75 7.86 5.37
N ASP A 66 -18.50 8.25 5.64
CA ASP A 66 -18.11 9.19 6.69
C ASP A 66 -18.41 10.65 6.28
N GLU A 67 -18.43 10.99 4.99
CA GLU A 67 -18.80 12.30 4.41
C GLU A 67 -20.27 12.67 4.63
N ARG A 68 -21.14 11.71 4.97
CA ARG A 68 -22.46 12.06 5.54
C ARG A 68 -22.35 12.79 6.89
N ALA A 69 -21.14 12.92 7.45
CA ALA A 69 -20.82 13.68 8.66
C ALA A 69 -19.83 14.86 8.46
N GLY A 70 -19.38 15.20 7.24
CA GLY A 70 -18.45 16.33 7.02
C GLY A 70 -18.07 16.60 5.55
N PRO A 71 -17.52 17.80 5.22
CA PRO A 71 -17.17 18.16 3.85
C PRO A 71 -16.06 17.25 3.32
N GLY A 72 -16.22 16.80 2.07
CA GLY A 72 -15.29 15.88 1.40
C GLY A 72 -13.88 16.41 1.23
N ARG A 73 -12.93 15.50 0.96
CA ARG A 73 -11.49 15.81 0.88
C ARG A 73 -11.22 16.97 -0.08
N SER A 74 -10.66 18.06 0.43
CA SER A 74 -10.28 19.21 -0.38
C SER A 74 -9.02 18.89 -1.18
N ARG A 75 -9.16 18.80 -2.50
CA ARG A 75 -8.00 18.68 -3.39
C ARG A 75 -7.13 19.93 -3.25
N PRO A 76 -5.81 19.79 -3.07
CA PRO A 76 -4.90 20.93 -2.94
C PRO A 76 -4.81 21.70 -4.27
N ASP A 77 -4.48 23.00 -4.19
CA ASP A 77 -4.18 23.79 -5.37
C ASP A 77 -2.97 23.22 -6.12
N ARG A 78 -2.98 23.37 -7.44
CA ARG A 78 -1.90 22.88 -8.31
C ARG A 78 -0.66 23.76 -8.15
N VAL A 79 0.40 23.20 -7.58
CA VAL A 79 1.69 23.84 -7.32
C VAL A 79 2.81 22.98 -7.90
N SER A 80 3.74 23.59 -8.62
CA SER A 80 4.94 22.92 -9.13
C SER A 80 5.87 22.54 -7.99
N LEU A 81 6.39 21.31 -8.00
CA LEU A 81 7.32 20.84 -6.98
C LEU A 81 8.78 21.03 -7.43
N PRO A 82 9.74 21.06 -6.49
CA PRO A 82 11.15 21.21 -6.81
C PRO A 82 11.65 20.15 -7.82
N GLY A 83 12.46 20.57 -8.78
CA GLY A 83 12.93 19.68 -9.86
C GLY A 83 13.91 18.58 -9.41
N ASN A 84 14.50 18.71 -8.23
CA ASN A 84 15.36 17.70 -7.61
C ASN A 84 14.60 16.66 -6.77
N LEU A 85 13.27 16.69 -6.79
CA LEU A 85 12.43 15.73 -6.10
C LEU A 85 12.04 14.60 -7.06
N GLY A 86 12.30 13.37 -6.65
CA GLY A 86 11.74 12.15 -7.23
C GLY A 86 10.46 11.74 -6.50
N LEU A 87 9.49 11.21 -7.23
CA LEU A 87 8.33 10.52 -6.67
C LEU A 87 8.34 9.10 -7.22
N PHE A 88 8.34 8.11 -6.34
CA PHE A 88 8.25 6.70 -6.69
C PHE A 88 6.97 6.11 -6.10
N ILE A 89 6.24 5.33 -6.88
CA ILE A 89 5.02 4.63 -6.47
C ILE A 89 5.31 3.15 -6.53
N SER A 90 5.45 2.53 -5.35
CA SER A 90 5.81 1.11 -5.21
C SER A 90 7.04 0.70 -6.03
N GLY A 91 8.04 1.60 -6.11
CA GLY A 91 9.29 1.41 -6.85
C GLY A 91 9.30 1.99 -8.27
N GLU A 92 8.16 2.33 -8.84
CA GLU A 92 8.08 2.89 -10.20
C GLU A 92 8.17 4.42 -10.16
N PRO A 93 9.06 5.06 -10.94
CA PRO A 93 9.19 6.51 -10.97
C PRO A 93 7.96 7.16 -11.63
N ALA A 94 7.44 8.22 -11.00
CA ALA A 94 6.41 9.06 -11.57
C ALA A 94 6.99 10.01 -12.64
N PRO A 95 6.21 10.41 -13.65
CA PRO A 95 6.70 11.28 -14.72
C PRO A 95 7.01 12.70 -14.23
N HIS A 96 8.07 13.31 -14.77
CA HIS A 96 8.38 14.72 -14.57
C HIS A 96 7.70 15.62 -15.61
N PRO A 97 7.40 16.90 -15.28
CA PRO A 97 7.63 17.57 -14.00
C PRO A 97 6.58 17.24 -12.93
N LEU A 98 7.03 17.12 -11.68
CA LEU A 98 6.14 16.85 -10.54
C LEU A 98 5.33 18.09 -10.14
N ASN A 99 4.10 17.84 -9.67
CA ASN A 99 3.22 18.86 -9.10
C ASN A 99 2.41 18.27 -7.93
N SER A 100 1.74 19.14 -7.16
CA SER A 100 0.94 18.77 -5.99
C SER A 100 -0.18 17.77 -6.29
N ASP A 101 -0.82 17.87 -7.46
CA ASP A 101 -1.86 16.93 -7.89
C ASP A 101 -1.32 15.50 -7.98
N MET A 102 -0.09 15.34 -8.48
CA MET A 102 0.53 14.02 -8.58
C MET A 102 0.79 13.39 -7.21
N LEU A 103 1.11 14.18 -6.18
CA LEU A 103 1.24 13.67 -4.81
C LEU A 103 -0.10 13.20 -4.25
N TYR A 104 -1.15 14.03 -4.45
CA TYR A 104 -2.50 13.69 -4.05
C TYR A 104 -2.97 12.40 -4.72
N ASP A 105 -2.84 12.32 -6.05
CA ASP A 105 -3.29 11.17 -6.84
C ASP A 105 -2.46 9.91 -6.53
N ALA A 106 -1.15 10.05 -6.29
CA ALA A 106 -0.29 8.95 -5.88
C ALA A 106 -0.76 8.36 -4.55
N LEU A 107 -0.92 9.20 -3.51
CA LEU A 107 -1.36 8.75 -2.19
C LEU A 107 -2.78 8.16 -2.21
N LEU A 108 -3.68 8.72 -3.04
CA LEU A 108 -5.05 8.25 -3.19
C LEU A 108 -5.08 6.84 -3.80
N ARG A 109 -4.22 6.59 -4.78
CA ARG A 109 -4.12 5.32 -5.51
C ARG A 109 -3.34 4.25 -4.76
N THR A 110 -2.53 4.62 -3.76
CA THR A 110 -1.75 3.66 -2.95
C THR A 110 -2.67 2.65 -2.28
N GLY A 111 -2.60 1.40 -2.75
CA GLY A 111 -3.35 0.24 -2.26
C GLY A 111 -2.81 -0.34 -0.95
N THR A 112 -3.25 -1.54 -0.57
CA THR A 112 -2.74 -2.21 0.64
C THR A 112 -1.31 -2.69 0.45
N ASP A 113 -0.44 -2.43 1.43
CA ASP A 113 0.98 -2.81 1.44
C ASP A 113 1.81 -2.15 0.32
N GLU A 114 1.25 -1.12 -0.31
CA GLU A 114 1.93 -0.26 -1.27
C GLU A 114 2.46 1.00 -0.57
N PHE A 115 3.40 1.68 -1.21
CA PHE A 115 4.04 2.85 -0.64
C PHE A 115 4.39 3.87 -1.72
N ILE A 116 4.50 5.13 -1.32
CA ILE A 116 5.12 6.18 -2.13
C ILE A 116 6.41 6.63 -1.45
N VAL A 117 7.40 7.04 -2.26
CA VAL A 117 8.66 7.62 -1.79
C VAL A 117 8.86 8.96 -2.46
N LEU A 118 9.06 9.99 -1.64
CA LEU A 118 9.57 11.29 -2.06
C LEU A 118 11.06 11.31 -1.78
N GLU A 119 11.86 11.30 -2.84
CA GLU A 119 13.31 11.13 -2.74
C GLU A 119 14.03 12.38 -3.22
N ARG A 120 14.97 12.88 -2.41
CA ARG A 120 15.96 13.88 -2.82
C ARG A 120 17.33 13.23 -3.09
N SER A 121 17.64 12.16 -2.36
CA SER A 121 18.80 11.29 -2.57
C SER A 121 18.57 9.92 -1.90
N GLU A 122 19.46 8.96 -2.14
CA GLU A 122 19.42 7.61 -1.53
C GLU A 122 19.32 7.64 0.02
N HIS A 123 19.80 8.72 0.64
CA HIS A 123 19.80 8.87 2.10
C HIS A 123 18.90 10.01 2.57
N ASP A 124 18.14 10.66 1.69
CA ASP A 124 17.23 11.75 2.01
C ASP A 124 15.90 11.51 1.30
N TYR A 125 14.94 10.96 2.06
CA TYR A 125 13.62 10.63 1.54
C TYR A 125 12.54 10.67 2.62
N LEU A 126 11.29 10.81 2.16
CA LEU A 126 10.08 10.54 2.93
C LEU A 126 9.32 9.39 2.27
N GLN A 127 9.06 8.31 3.01
CA GLN A 127 8.27 7.18 2.56
C GLN A 127 6.92 7.17 3.28
N ILE A 128 5.85 6.92 2.54
CA ILE A 128 4.50 6.77 3.07
C ILE A 128 3.94 5.43 2.61
N ALA A 129 3.76 4.49 3.54
CA ALA A 129 3.24 3.16 3.28
C ALA A 129 1.78 3.06 3.72
N SER A 130 0.93 2.46 2.89
CA SER A 130 -0.48 2.20 3.17
C SER A 130 -0.65 0.83 3.84
N ARG A 131 -1.37 0.80 4.96
CA ARG A 131 -1.65 -0.39 5.74
C ARG A 131 -3.08 -0.35 6.28
N ALA A 132 -3.92 -1.28 5.83
CA ALA A 132 -5.30 -1.45 6.32
C ALA A 132 -6.12 -0.13 6.35
N GLY A 133 -5.98 0.69 5.32
CA GLY A 133 -6.71 1.95 5.16
C GLY A 133 -6.12 3.12 5.94
N LYS A 134 -4.96 2.95 6.59
CA LYS A 134 -4.18 4.00 7.25
C LYS A 134 -2.80 4.10 6.63
N PHE A 135 -2.06 5.13 7.00
CA PHE A 135 -0.73 5.40 6.51
C PHE A 135 0.30 5.37 7.61
N ARG A 136 1.48 4.84 7.30
CA ARG A 136 2.67 4.90 8.12
C ARG A 136 3.71 5.73 7.39
N ILE A 137 4.33 6.67 8.09
CA ILE A 137 5.24 7.64 7.50
C ILE A 137 6.63 7.42 8.09
N GLU A 138 7.62 7.27 7.21
CA GLU A 138 9.02 7.10 7.56
C GLU A 138 9.84 8.17 6.85
N MET A 139 10.91 8.62 7.49
CA MET A 139 11.79 9.65 6.96
C MET A 139 13.23 9.25 7.18
N ARG A 140 14.05 9.45 6.15
CA ARG A 140 15.50 9.40 6.27
C ARG A 140 16.04 10.79 5.97
N ASP A 141 16.86 11.30 6.88
CA ASP A 141 17.45 12.64 6.81
C ASP A 141 18.97 12.51 6.60
N GLY A 142 19.41 12.43 5.35
CA GLY A 142 20.81 12.44 4.91
C GLY A 142 21.75 11.36 5.48
N SER A 143 21.29 10.34 6.22
CA SER A 143 22.15 9.28 6.77
C SER A 143 21.37 8.03 7.17
N HIS A 144 22.00 6.86 7.08
CA HIS A 144 21.46 5.59 7.59
C HIS A 144 21.21 5.60 9.11
N LEU A 145 21.95 6.43 9.86
CA LEU A 145 21.75 6.61 11.31
C LEU A 145 20.64 7.59 11.66
N ARG A 146 20.07 8.28 10.66
CA ARG A 146 19.01 9.29 10.79
C ARG A 146 17.75 8.81 10.07
N HIS A 147 17.30 7.61 10.45
CA HIS A 147 16.02 7.04 10.02
C HIS A 147 15.01 7.19 11.16
N TYR A 148 13.86 7.76 10.84
CA TYR A 148 12.79 8.06 11.77
C TYR A 148 11.46 7.48 11.30
N LEU A 149 10.66 7.09 12.28
CA LEU A 149 9.28 6.69 12.13
C LEU A 149 8.38 7.78 12.71
N ALA A 150 7.36 8.21 11.98
CA ALA A 150 6.38 9.16 12.46
C ALA A 150 5.51 8.54 13.54
N ARG A 151 5.42 9.19 14.69
CA ARG A 151 4.56 8.84 15.81
C ARG A 151 3.65 10.02 16.14
N ARG A 152 2.37 9.76 16.35
CA ARG A 152 1.39 10.77 16.72
C ARG A 152 1.68 11.37 18.10
N VAL A 153 1.59 12.70 18.19
CA VAL A 153 1.67 13.45 19.45
C VAL A 153 0.33 13.36 20.20
N GLY A 154 0.37 13.17 21.53
CA GLY A 154 -0.81 13.32 22.40
C GLY A 154 -1.77 12.12 22.53
N LYS A 155 -1.70 11.08 21.70
CA LYS A 155 -2.47 9.83 21.90
C LYS A 155 -1.70 8.83 22.78
N ALA A 156 -1.57 9.12 24.08
CA ALA A 156 -1.01 8.19 25.05
C ALA A 156 -2.07 7.20 25.58
N THR A 157 -2.78 6.49 24.71
CA THR A 157 -3.60 5.34 25.14
C THR A 157 -2.79 4.07 24.97
N ALA A 158 -2.20 3.61 26.09
CA ALA A 158 -1.37 2.41 26.19
C ALA A 158 -2.01 1.11 25.61
N LYS A 159 -3.33 1.10 25.34
CA LYS A 159 -4.05 -0.06 24.81
C LYS A 159 -3.83 -0.36 23.32
N ARG A 160 -3.29 0.55 22.50
CA ARG A 160 -2.98 0.27 21.07
C ARG A 160 -1.73 1.02 20.61
N ARG A 161 -0.54 0.49 20.94
CA ARG A 161 0.76 1.01 20.45
C ARG A 161 0.78 1.21 18.92
N THR A 162 0.07 0.38 18.16
CA THR A 162 -0.03 0.48 16.69
C THR A 162 -0.76 1.74 16.22
N ALA A 163 -1.82 2.17 16.91
CA ALA A 163 -2.62 3.34 16.50
C ALA A 163 -1.85 4.67 16.60
N ASN A 164 -0.69 4.67 17.27
CA ASN A 164 0.18 5.84 17.35
C ASN A 164 1.02 6.05 16.09
N PHE A 165 1.10 5.05 15.21
CA PHE A 165 1.86 5.10 13.96
C PHE A 165 0.94 5.12 12.73
N ASP A 166 -0.37 5.13 12.95
CA ASP A 166 -1.39 5.16 11.92
C ASP A 166 -1.89 6.60 11.71
N PHE A 167 -1.71 7.09 10.50
CA PHE A 167 -2.13 8.41 10.04
C PHE A 167 -3.28 8.30 9.04
N GLU A 168 -4.16 9.29 9.08
CA GLU A 168 -5.22 9.45 8.07
C GLU A 168 -4.64 10.01 6.77
N PHE A 169 -5.43 9.94 5.70
CA PHE A 169 -5.05 10.45 4.39
C PHE A 169 -4.59 11.91 4.42
N GLU A 170 -5.37 12.80 5.03
CA GLU A 170 -5.04 14.24 5.09
C GLU A 170 -3.75 14.52 5.86
N GLU A 171 -3.46 13.72 6.88
CA GLU A 171 -2.27 13.85 7.71
C GLU A 171 -1.02 13.39 6.96
N ALA A 172 -1.14 12.27 6.22
CA ALA A 172 -0.10 11.77 5.34
C ALA A 172 0.15 12.72 4.16
N LEU A 173 -0.91 13.27 3.57
CA LEU A 173 -0.83 14.26 2.51
C LEU A 173 -0.14 15.53 2.99
N GLY A 174 -0.49 16.03 4.18
CA GLY A 174 0.18 17.18 4.81
C GLY A 174 1.68 16.94 5.04
N ALA A 175 2.07 15.72 5.45
CA ALA A 175 3.48 15.37 5.59
C ALA A 175 4.20 15.30 4.24
N ALA A 176 3.56 14.72 3.21
CA ALA A 176 4.08 14.69 1.84
C ALA A 176 4.32 16.10 1.31
N PHE A 177 3.37 17.02 1.51
CA PHE A 177 3.50 18.41 1.10
C PHE A 177 4.58 19.16 1.84
N GLY A 178 4.61 19.06 3.18
CA GLY A 178 5.65 19.69 4.00
C GLY A 178 7.04 19.27 3.54
N TYR A 179 7.26 17.96 3.36
CA TYR A 179 8.53 17.45 2.87
C TYR A 179 8.85 17.90 1.45
N ALA A 180 7.91 17.77 0.51
CA ALA A 180 8.12 18.11 -0.90
C ALA A 180 8.49 19.59 -1.09
N THR A 181 7.83 20.47 -0.34
CA THR A 181 8.05 21.93 -0.41
C THR A 181 9.20 22.42 0.47
N GLY A 182 9.74 21.57 1.35
CA GLY A 182 10.73 21.99 2.36
C GLY A 182 10.13 22.88 3.46
N GLY A 183 8.80 22.87 3.61
CA GLY A 183 8.08 23.60 4.65
C GLY A 183 7.99 22.82 5.96
N ASP A 184 7.18 23.35 6.87
CA ASP A 184 6.95 22.72 8.16
C ASP A 184 6.18 21.40 8.02
N LEU A 185 6.66 20.36 8.72
CA LEU A 185 5.95 19.10 8.85
C LEU A 185 4.77 19.23 9.84
N PRO A 186 3.70 18.41 9.70
CA PRO A 186 2.54 18.49 10.57
C PRO A 186 2.91 18.35 12.06
N LYS A 187 2.48 19.30 12.90
CA LYS A 187 2.75 19.32 14.36
C LYS A 187 2.19 18.12 15.13
N ILE A 188 1.31 17.36 14.50
CA ILE A 188 0.77 16.10 15.03
C ILE A 188 1.79 14.95 14.98
N ILE A 189 2.91 15.11 14.26
CA ILE A 189 3.98 14.13 14.11
C ILE A 189 5.13 14.47 15.08
N ALA A 190 5.54 13.46 15.85
CA ALA A 190 6.85 13.38 16.49
C ALA A 190 7.66 12.28 15.81
N TRP A 191 8.98 12.45 15.72
CA TRP A 191 9.86 11.51 15.05
C TRP A 191 10.50 10.56 16.08
N GLU A 192 10.24 9.26 15.94
CA GLU A 192 10.87 8.22 16.74
C GLU A 192 12.02 7.62 15.94
N LYS A 193 13.23 7.64 16.49
CA LYS A 193 14.40 7.08 15.82
C LYS A 193 14.22 5.57 15.64
N MET A 194 14.52 5.07 14.45
CA MET A 194 14.53 3.64 14.15
C MET A 194 15.93 3.08 14.37
N ASP A 195 16.02 1.97 15.10
CA ASP A 195 17.24 1.17 15.17
C ASP A 195 17.35 0.37 13.87
N MET A 196 18.18 0.84 12.94
CA MET A 196 18.49 0.13 11.70
C MET A 196 19.86 -0.54 11.82
N PRO A 197 19.99 -1.84 11.49
CA PRO A 197 21.30 -2.45 11.33
C PRO A 197 22.07 -1.76 10.17
N PRO A 198 23.40 -1.74 10.21
CA PRO A 198 24.20 -1.15 9.13
C PRO A 198 23.88 -1.84 7.80
N PRO A 199 23.89 -1.12 6.66
CA PRO A 199 23.70 -1.74 5.36
C PRO A 199 24.76 -2.81 5.15
N SER A 200 24.33 -4.05 4.87
CA SER A 200 25.23 -5.12 4.43
C SER A 200 25.77 -4.74 3.07
N GLY A 201 27.06 -4.36 3.04
CA GLY A 201 27.79 -4.01 1.81
C GLY A 201 28.16 -5.21 0.96
#